data_AF-A0A326QCW7-F1
#
_entry.id   AF-A0A326QCW7-F1
#
_cell.length_a   1.000
_cell.length_b   1.000
_cell.length_c   1.000
_cell.angle_alpha   90.00
_cell.angle_beta   90.00
_cell.angle_gamma   90.00
#
_symmetry.space_group_name_H-M   'P 1'
#
loop_
_entity.id
_entity.type
_entity.pdbx_description
1 polymer ?
#
loop_
_entity_poly.entity_id
_entity_poly.type
_entity_poly.pdbx_seq_one_letter_code
_entity_poly.pdbx_strand_id
1 'polypeptide(L)'
;MAIDDLLLDGLVQGSGQGVLRLYHWDRPTLSLGHHQHRLEPHWQALVDAGLLSMVRRPSGGRAVLHDGCLTYALHWPAASGSRAQTYCRAVQWLRQALAGWGHPLHPGQQAASRQRSSCFATSTAADLVEATGAKRVGSAQLWRRGHLLQHGTLLLRPTSTRWLEVFGQEPPAALAPLPVEGEALIEGLRQAAQQDLGGSWSSRPLSRREWDEVEQRRGNFAVRCGGSGRKAAEAKGAEAAVVVRDGPQRGTSPPADSNAMPRAT
;
A
#
# COMPACT_ATOMS: atom_id res chain seq x y z
N MET A 1 4.07 5.48 -5.24
CA MET A 1 3.33 6.73 -4.99
C MET A 1 2.66 7.28 -6.24
N ALA A 2 3.38 7.82 -7.22
CA ALA A 2 2.74 8.35 -8.45
C ALA A 2 1.94 7.30 -9.23
N ILE A 3 2.46 6.08 -9.36
CA ILE A 3 1.71 4.94 -9.92
C ILE A 3 0.41 4.69 -9.13
N ASP A 4 0.46 4.75 -7.79
CA ASP A 4 -0.71 4.49 -6.96
C ASP A 4 -1.78 5.58 -7.12
N ASP A 5 -1.37 6.83 -7.35
CA ASP A 5 -2.27 7.93 -7.61
C ASP A 5 -2.91 7.84 -9.01
N LEU A 6 -2.14 7.49 -10.04
CA LEU A 6 -2.65 7.24 -11.39
C LEU A 6 -3.72 6.14 -11.38
N LEU A 7 -3.43 5.00 -10.75
CA LEU A 7 -4.35 3.87 -10.71
C LEU A 7 -5.63 4.18 -9.92
N LEU A 8 -5.52 4.93 -8.81
CA LEU A 8 -6.69 5.39 -8.05
C LEU A 8 -7.52 6.39 -8.86
N ASP A 9 -6.87 7.28 -9.60
CA ASP A 9 -7.54 8.25 -10.48
C ASP A 9 -8.28 7.57 -11.63
N GLY A 10 -7.68 6.54 -12.25
CA GLY A 10 -8.35 5.73 -13.26
C GLY A 10 -9.63 5.07 -12.73
N LEU A 11 -9.62 4.55 -11.50
CA LEU A 11 -10.83 4.05 -10.84
C LEU A 11 -11.91 5.13 -10.70
N VAL A 12 -11.52 6.33 -10.25
CA VAL A 12 -12.41 7.48 -10.05
C VAL A 12 -13.01 7.98 -11.37
N GLN A 13 -12.27 7.87 -12.48
CA GLN A 13 -12.71 8.26 -13.81
C GLN A 13 -13.54 7.17 -14.53
N GLY A 14 -13.66 5.98 -13.94
CA GLY A 14 -14.38 4.85 -14.51
C GLY A 14 -13.64 4.13 -15.66
N SER A 15 -12.39 4.52 -15.93
CA SER A 15 -11.52 3.89 -16.93
C SER A 15 -10.63 2.79 -16.33
N GLY A 16 -10.54 2.73 -15.00
CA GLY A 16 -9.69 1.79 -14.26
C GLY A 16 -10.40 0.54 -13.75
N GLN A 17 -9.60 -0.42 -13.33
CA GLN A 17 -10.03 -1.70 -12.75
C GLN A 17 -9.38 -1.88 -11.37
N GLY A 18 -9.79 -2.91 -10.63
CA GLY A 18 -9.13 -3.24 -9.37
C GLY A 18 -7.69 -3.64 -9.62
N VAL A 19 -6.76 -3.20 -8.78
CA VAL A 19 -5.33 -3.50 -8.96
C VAL A 19 -4.72 -3.89 -7.62
N LEU A 20 -3.92 -4.95 -7.62
CA LEU A 20 -2.97 -5.25 -6.56
C LEU A 20 -1.55 -5.05 -7.10
N ARG A 21 -0.74 -4.32 -6.36
CA ARG A 21 0.70 -4.18 -6.59
C ARG A 21 1.45 -4.75 -5.41
N LEU A 22 2.45 -5.57 -5.70
CA LEU A 22 3.48 -6.02 -4.75
C LEU A 22 4.82 -5.53 -5.26
N TYR A 23 5.62 -4.89 -4.41
CA TYR A 23 6.89 -4.29 -4.83
C TYR A 23 7.86 -4.07 -3.67
N HIS A 24 9.14 -4.10 -4.03
CA HIS A 24 10.25 -3.66 -3.18
C HIS A 24 10.67 -2.25 -3.56
N TRP A 25 11.34 -1.57 -2.63
CA TRP A 25 11.99 -0.29 -2.94
C TRP A 25 13.41 -0.57 -3.43
N ASP A 26 13.84 0.19 -4.44
CA ASP A 26 15.18 0.10 -5.04
C ASP A 26 16.28 0.45 -4.02
N ARG A 27 15.93 1.27 -3.04
CA ARG A 27 16.78 1.73 -1.96
C ARG A 27 15.96 2.02 -0.71
N PRO A 28 16.62 2.21 0.44
CA PRO A 28 15.97 2.54 1.69
C PRO A 28 15.20 3.83 1.52
N THR A 29 13.90 3.77 1.80
CA THR A 29 13.03 4.91 1.53
C THR A 29 12.15 5.19 2.74
N LEU A 30 12.15 6.43 3.21
CA LEU A 30 11.23 6.91 4.21
C LEU A 30 10.00 7.50 3.53
N SER A 31 8.86 6.83 3.66
CA SER A 31 7.59 7.41 3.23
C SER A 31 6.94 8.19 4.37
N LEU A 32 6.55 9.44 4.10
CA LEU A 32 5.91 10.35 5.03
C LEU A 32 4.41 10.42 4.79
N GLY A 33 3.62 10.45 5.85
CA GLY A 33 2.17 10.64 5.71
C GLY A 33 1.83 11.98 5.07
N HIS A 34 0.68 12.05 4.40
CA HIS A 34 0.23 13.24 3.71
C HIS A 34 0.30 14.50 4.59
N HIS A 35 -0.21 14.41 5.83
CA HIS A 35 -0.23 15.50 6.82
C HIS A 35 1.04 15.61 7.69
N GLN A 36 2.07 14.78 7.47
CA GLN A 36 3.29 14.80 8.27
C GLN A 36 4.26 15.87 7.74
N HIS A 37 4.08 17.11 8.18
CA HIS A 37 4.90 18.26 7.74
C HIS A 37 6.11 18.52 8.62
N ARG A 38 6.06 18.15 9.91
CA ARG A 38 7.22 18.22 10.80
C ARG A 38 8.12 17.02 10.52
N LEU A 39 9.34 17.30 10.09
CA LEU A 39 10.36 16.30 9.77
C LEU A 39 11.43 16.33 10.84
N GLU A 40 12.03 15.18 11.11
CA GLU A 40 13.20 15.14 11.99
C GLU A 40 14.40 15.76 11.27
N PRO A 41 15.18 16.66 11.90
CA PRO A 41 16.27 17.38 11.22
C PRO A 41 17.32 16.46 10.59
N HIS A 42 17.63 15.33 11.23
CA HIS A 42 18.65 14.39 10.74
C HIS A 42 18.21 13.60 9.51
N TRP A 43 16.91 13.50 9.21
CA TRP A 43 16.44 12.81 8.00
C TRP A 43 16.95 13.47 6.72
N GLN A 44 17.06 14.80 6.70
CA GLN A 44 17.60 15.49 5.54
C GLN A 44 19.09 15.16 5.34
N ALA A 45 19.88 15.09 6.41
CA ALA A 45 21.28 14.71 6.33
C ALA A 45 21.46 13.28 5.77
N LEU A 46 20.57 12.34 6.12
CA LEU A 46 20.58 10.98 5.54
C LEU A 46 20.26 10.98 4.04
N VAL A 47 19.35 11.85 3.59
CA VAL A 47 19.05 12.02 2.16
C VAL A 47 20.22 12.64 1.42
N ASP A 48 20.83 13.69 1.97
CA ASP A 48 21.97 14.38 1.35
C ASP A 48 23.21 13.48 1.27
N ALA A 49 23.38 12.58 2.24
CA ALA A 49 24.43 11.55 2.22
C ALA A 49 24.13 10.38 1.27
N GLY A 50 22.95 10.34 0.62
CA GLY A 50 22.54 9.26 -0.28
C GLY A 50 22.18 7.94 0.41
N LEU A 51 22.03 7.94 1.73
CA LEU A 51 21.73 6.76 2.55
C LEU A 51 20.23 6.45 2.59
N LEU A 52 19.38 7.43 2.28
CA LEU A 52 17.93 7.36 2.38
C LEU A 52 17.27 8.14 1.24
N SER A 53 16.13 7.67 0.75
CA SER A 53 15.20 8.47 -0.06
C SER A 53 14.01 8.91 0.77
N MET A 54 13.39 10.03 0.39
CA MET A 54 12.15 10.51 1.02
C MET A 54 11.04 10.74 0.01
N VAL A 55 9.85 10.24 0.33
CA VAL A 55 8.64 10.46 -0.47
C VAL A 55 7.45 10.78 0.44
N ARG A 56 6.50 11.57 -0.04
CA ARG A 56 5.22 11.80 0.63
C ARG A 56 4.18 10.89 0.00
N ARG A 57 3.47 10.11 0.81
CA ARG A 57 2.35 9.30 0.32
C ARG A 57 1.04 10.11 0.28
N PRO A 58 0.09 9.72 -0.58
CA PRO A 58 -1.20 10.39 -0.66
C PRO A 58 -2.13 10.05 0.51
N SER A 59 -1.84 8.99 1.28
CA SER A 59 -2.55 8.61 2.50
C SER A 59 -1.93 9.24 3.75
N GLY A 60 -2.67 9.23 4.87
CA GLY A 60 -2.21 9.73 6.15
C GLY A 60 -1.21 8.82 6.89
N GLY A 61 -1.14 8.97 8.21
CA GLY A 61 -0.27 8.18 9.09
C GLY A 61 1.12 8.80 9.32
N ARG A 62 2.00 8.05 9.97
CA ARG A 62 3.36 8.49 10.36
C ARG A 62 4.46 7.91 9.46
N ALA A 63 5.71 8.26 9.66
CA ALA A 63 6.78 7.84 8.76
C ALA A 63 6.94 6.31 8.76
N VAL A 64 7.20 5.73 7.60
CA VAL A 64 7.49 4.30 7.42
C VAL A 64 8.82 4.18 6.69
N LEU A 65 9.77 3.51 7.33
CA LEU A 65 11.04 3.13 6.70
C LEU A 65 10.81 1.84 5.90
N HIS A 66 11.05 1.93 4.60
CA HIS A 66 11.03 0.81 3.70
C HIS A 66 12.45 0.30 3.49
N ASP A 67 12.84 -0.68 4.29
CA ASP A 67 14.13 -1.35 4.25
C ASP A 67 13.95 -2.79 4.78
N GLY A 68 14.30 -3.79 3.96
CA GLY A 68 14.04 -5.19 4.29
C GLY A 68 12.56 -5.54 4.43
N CYS A 69 11.71 -4.99 3.55
CA CYS A 69 10.26 -5.17 3.60
C CYS A 69 9.64 -5.33 2.20
N LEU A 70 8.49 -5.99 2.13
CA LEU A 70 7.63 -5.99 0.94
C LEU A 70 6.53 -4.93 1.11
N THR A 71 6.32 -4.10 0.09
CA THR A 71 5.23 -3.13 0.07
C THR A 71 4.10 -3.64 -0.83
N TYR A 72 2.86 -3.45 -0.39
CA TYR A 72 1.68 -3.73 -1.20
C TYR A 72 0.83 -2.47 -1.39
N ALA A 73 0.11 -2.39 -2.50
CA ALA A 73 -0.93 -1.39 -2.73
C ALA A 73 -2.12 -2.05 -3.43
N LEU A 74 -3.29 -1.96 -2.80
CA LEU A 74 -4.57 -2.46 -3.27
C LEU A 74 -5.48 -1.28 -3.64
N HIS A 75 -5.81 -1.20 -4.92
CA HIS A 75 -6.77 -0.29 -5.51
C HIS A 75 -8.11 -1.01 -5.61
N TRP A 76 -9.01 -0.75 -4.69
CA TRP A 76 -10.30 -1.44 -4.58
C TRP A 76 -11.44 -0.57 -5.16
N PRO A 77 -12.11 -1.02 -6.24
CA PRO A 77 -13.23 -0.30 -6.84
C PRO A 77 -14.51 -0.40 -6.01
N ALA A 78 -15.23 0.72 -5.85
CA ALA A 78 -16.55 0.76 -5.20
C ALA A 78 -16.58 0.03 -3.84
N ALA A 79 -15.62 0.35 -2.97
CA ALA A 79 -15.52 -0.26 -1.66
C ALA A 79 -16.74 0.14 -0.81
N SER A 80 -17.39 -0.86 -0.20
CA SER A 80 -18.60 -0.70 0.59
C SER A 80 -18.37 -1.05 2.07
N GLY A 81 -19.33 -0.67 2.91
CA GLY A 81 -19.27 -0.87 4.37
C GLY A 81 -18.61 0.27 5.12
N SER A 82 -18.48 0.10 6.44
CA SER A 82 -17.76 1.07 7.28
C SER A 82 -16.25 1.01 7.00
N ARG A 83 -15.56 2.14 7.23
CA ARG A 83 -14.10 2.23 7.06
C ARG A 83 -13.35 1.10 7.79
N ALA A 84 -13.77 0.77 9.01
CA ALA A 84 -13.15 -0.30 9.79
C ALA A 84 -13.34 -1.68 9.15
N GLN A 85 -14.54 -2.00 8.69
CA GLN A 85 -14.82 -3.26 7.98
C GLN A 85 -14.01 -3.37 6.69
N THR A 86 -14.01 -2.31 5.87
CA THR A 86 -13.23 -2.30 4.63
C THR A 86 -11.73 -2.46 4.91
N TYR A 87 -11.23 -1.85 5.97
CA TYR A 87 -9.84 -2.00 6.39
C TYR A 87 -9.49 -3.46 6.69
N CYS A 88 -10.26 -4.12 7.56
CA CYS A 88 -10.05 -5.53 7.87
C CYS A 88 -10.18 -6.41 6.62
N ARG A 89 -11.16 -6.13 5.75
CA ARG A 89 -11.37 -6.86 4.51
C ARG A 89 -10.20 -6.73 3.53
N ALA A 90 -9.60 -5.54 3.43
CA ALA A 90 -8.52 -5.22 2.50
C ALA A 90 -7.18 -5.89 2.81
N VAL A 91 -7.00 -6.42 4.04
CA VAL A 91 -5.81 -7.21 4.42
C VAL A 91 -6.09 -8.71 4.58
N GLN A 92 -7.31 -9.16 4.30
CA GLN A 92 -7.72 -10.54 4.61
C GLN A 92 -6.91 -11.58 3.83
N TRP A 93 -6.69 -11.36 2.53
CA TRP A 93 -5.81 -12.18 1.69
C TRP A 93 -4.41 -12.37 2.29
N LEU A 94 -3.82 -11.31 2.84
CA LEU A 94 -2.50 -11.35 3.45
C LEU A 94 -2.53 -12.19 4.73
N ARG A 95 -3.56 -12.02 5.55
CA ARG A 95 -3.75 -12.82 6.77
C ARG A 95 -3.93 -14.31 6.46
N GLN A 96 -4.71 -14.63 5.43
CA GLN A 96 -4.95 -16.02 4.99
C GLN A 96 -3.67 -16.67 4.47
N ALA A 97 -2.91 -15.98 3.63
CA ALA A 97 -1.63 -16.48 3.11
C ALA A 97 -0.66 -16.82 4.24
N LEU A 98 -0.42 -15.86 5.14
CA LEU A 98 0.52 -16.05 6.24
C LEU A 98 0.05 -17.12 7.23
N ALA A 99 -1.25 -17.18 7.53
CA ALA A 99 -1.82 -18.25 8.36
C ALA A 99 -1.67 -19.63 7.70
N GLY A 100 -1.85 -19.73 6.38
CA GLY A 100 -1.63 -20.96 5.61
C GLY A 100 -0.19 -21.45 5.64
N TRP A 101 0.77 -20.56 5.90
CA TRP A 101 2.17 -20.89 6.12
C TRP A 101 2.52 -21.09 7.60
N GLY A 102 1.55 -21.12 8.51
CA GLY A 102 1.80 -21.29 9.94
C GLY A 102 2.22 -20.01 10.68
N HIS A 103 2.09 -18.84 10.06
CA HIS A 103 2.40 -17.53 10.65
C HIS A 103 1.14 -16.64 10.74
N PRO A 104 0.13 -17.01 11.55
CA PRO A 104 -1.09 -16.23 11.67
C PRO A 104 -0.79 -14.82 12.21
N LEU A 105 -1.43 -13.81 11.60
CA LEU A 105 -1.40 -12.44 12.10
C LEU A 105 -2.77 -12.00 12.63
N HIS A 106 -2.71 -11.22 13.70
CA HIS A 106 -3.86 -10.72 14.43
C HIS A 106 -3.99 -9.20 14.25
N PRO A 107 -5.21 -8.63 14.28
CA PRO A 107 -5.37 -7.19 14.39
C PRO A 107 -4.64 -6.68 15.64
N GLY A 108 -3.89 -5.59 15.51
CA GLY A 108 -3.22 -4.94 16.62
C GLY A 108 -4.23 -4.36 17.61
N GLN A 109 -3.85 -4.31 18.88
CA GLN A 109 -4.57 -3.50 19.87
C GLN A 109 -3.87 -2.16 20.03
N GLN A 110 -4.64 -1.11 20.32
CA GLN A 110 -4.12 0.25 20.37
C GLN A 110 -3.23 0.44 21.60
N ALA A 111 -1.91 0.30 21.42
CA ALA A 111 -0.93 0.61 22.46
C ALA A 111 -0.47 2.06 22.33
N ALA A 112 -0.55 2.83 23.42
CA ALA A 112 0.00 4.17 23.48
C ALA A 112 1.53 4.11 23.48
N SER A 113 2.18 4.69 22.47
CA SER A 113 3.63 4.88 22.43
C SER A 113 4.00 6.34 22.60
N ARG A 114 5.12 6.58 23.29
CA ARG A 114 5.68 7.90 23.56
C ARG A 114 6.28 8.58 22.32
N GLN A 115 6.54 7.86 21.21
CA GLN A 115 7.09 8.45 19.99
C GLN A 115 6.05 8.66 18.89
N ARG A 116 6.04 9.89 18.34
CA ARG A 116 5.05 10.38 17.36
C ARG A 116 5.54 10.40 15.92
N SER A 117 6.72 9.86 15.60
CA SER A 117 7.35 9.96 14.27
C SER A 117 7.27 8.67 13.44
N SER A 118 7.38 7.48 14.05
CA SER A 118 7.32 6.17 13.36
C SER A 118 5.93 5.55 13.36
N CYS A 119 5.42 5.08 12.22
CA CYS A 119 4.14 4.37 12.12
C CYS A 119 4.17 2.99 12.80
N PHE A 120 5.34 2.36 12.89
CA PHE A 120 5.50 1.06 13.54
C PHE A 120 5.69 1.16 15.05
N ALA A 121 5.95 2.35 15.58
CA ALA A 121 6.01 2.59 17.02
C ALA A 121 4.64 2.53 17.73
N THR A 122 3.50 2.50 17.01
CA THR A 122 2.18 2.19 17.57
C THR A 122 1.47 1.15 16.72
N SER A 123 0.68 0.30 17.37
CA SER A 123 -0.31 -0.52 16.71
C SER A 123 -1.68 0.13 16.82
N THR A 124 -2.46 0.08 15.75
CA THR A 124 -3.89 0.38 15.71
C THR A 124 -4.65 -0.91 15.40
N ALA A 125 -5.97 -0.92 15.55
CA ALA A 125 -6.82 -2.03 15.06
C ALA A 125 -6.66 -2.33 13.55
N ALA A 126 -6.02 -1.40 12.84
CA ALA A 126 -5.70 -1.43 11.43
C ALA A 126 -4.29 -2.01 11.14
N ASP A 127 -3.53 -2.39 12.16
CA ASP A 127 -2.22 -3.03 11.97
C ASP A 127 -2.32 -4.54 12.17
N LEU A 128 -1.39 -5.29 11.59
CA LEU A 128 -1.29 -6.73 11.84
C LEU A 128 -0.05 -7.04 12.66
N VAL A 129 -0.26 -7.79 13.74
CA VAL A 129 0.75 -8.18 14.71
C VAL A 129 0.89 -9.69 14.77
N GLU A 130 2.08 -10.15 15.15
CA GLU A 130 2.32 -11.55 15.53
C GLU A 130 1.67 -11.87 16.88
N ALA A 131 1.67 -13.16 17.26
CA ALA A 131 1.23 -13.61 18.58
C ALA A 131 2.01 -12.94 19.73
N THR A 132 3.26 -12.53 19.49
CA THR A 132 4.11 -11.78 20.42
C THR A 132 3.66 -10.31 20.62
N GLY A 133 2.75 -9.81 19.78
CA GLY A 133 2.36 -8.41 19.71
C GLY A 133 3.25 -7.55 18.81
N ALA A 134 4.32 -8.10 18.24
CA ALA A 134 5.20 -7.39 17.31
C ALA A 134 4.47 -7.03 16.01
N LYS A 135 4.52 -5.75 15.61
CA LYS A 135 3.85 -5.27 14.40
C LYS A 135 4.59 -5.71 13.14
N ARG A 136 3.94 -6.59 12.38
CA ARG A 136 4.42 -7.16 11.13
C ARG A 136 3.94 -6.36 9.91
N VAL A 137 2.70 -5.88 9.94
CA VAL A 137 2.11 -5.08 8.85
C VAL A 137 1.56 -3.77 9.37
N GLY A 138 1.98 -2.67 8.74
CA GLY A 138 1.35 -1.36 8.90
C GLY A 138 0.71 -0.93 7.59
N SER A 139 -0.52 -0.42 7.63
CA SER A 139 -1.21 0.05 6.42
C SER A 139 -1.85 1.42 6.59
N ALA A 140 -2.21 2.03 5.47
CA ALA A 140 -2.94 3.29 5.43
C ALA A 140 -3.90 3.29 4.24
N GLN A 141 -5.00 4.03 4.39
CA GLN A 141 -6.04 4.13 3.37
C GLN A 141 -6.22 5.56 2.89
N LEU A 142 -6.49 5.70 1.59
CA LEU A 142 -7.01 6.90 0.96
C LEU A 142 -8.31 6.55 0.23
N TRP A 143 -9.35 7.34 0.45
CA TRP A 143 -10.65 7.17 -0.19
C TRP A 143 -10.90 8.33 -1.16
N ARG A 144 -11.35 8.02 -2.38
CA ARG A 144 -11.77 9.01 -3.38
C ARG A 144 -13.02 8.52 -4.11
N ARG A 145 -14.12 9.28 -4.02
CA ARG A 145 -15.41 8.99 -4.69
C ARG A 145 -15.87 7.52 -4.57
N GLY A 146 -15.77 6.92 -3.38
CA GLY A 146 -16.17 5.53 -3.13
C GLY A 146 -15.14 4.47 -3.55
N HIS A 147 -13.99 4.86 -4.11
CA HIS A 147 -12.86 3.98 -4.40
C HIS A 147 -11.80 4.09 -3.30
N LEU A 148 -11.08 3.00 -3.09
CA LEU A 148 -10.08 2.88 -2.03
C LEU A 148 -8.70 2.60 -2.62
N LEU A 149 -7.69 3.31 -2.14
CA LEU A 149 -6.30 2.90 -2.14
C LEU A 149 -5.93 2.49 -0.71
N GLN A 150 -5.62 1.21 -0.49
CA GLN A 150 -4.94 0.76 0.71
C GLN A 150 -3.54 0.31 0.36
N HIS A 151 -2.54 0.90 0.99
CA HIS A 151 -1.17 0.42 0.87
C HIS A 151 -0.57 0.15 2.23
N GLY A 152 0.37 -0.78 2.28
CA GLY A 152 1.01 -1.16 3.52
C GLY A 152 2.34 -1.84 3.30
N THR A 153 3.03 -2.05 4.41
CA THR A 153 4.38 -2.60 4.45
C THR A 153 4.36 -3.85 5.31
N LEU A 154 4.79 -4.97 4.73
CA LEU A 154 5.06 -6.23 5.40
C LEU A 154 6.56 -6.26 5.75
N LEU A 155 6.89 -6.17 7.03
CA LEU A 155 8.28 -6.26 7.51
C LEU A 155 8.77 -7.70 7.38
N LEU A 156 9.89 -7.89 6.68
CA LEU A 156 10.52 -9.20 6.47
C LEU A 156 11.79 -9.31 7.33
N ARG A 157 12.76 -8.44 7.06
CA ARG A 157 14.07 -8.40 7.71
C ARG A 157 14.53 -6.95 7.90
N PRO A 158 13.87 -6.18 8.79
CA PRO A 158 14.30 -4.81 9.06
C PRO A 158 15.71 -4.80 9.66
N THR A 159 16.55 -3.86 9.21
CA THR A 159 17.95 -3.76 9.70
C THR A 159 18.05 -2.81 10.88
N SER A 160 18.61 -3.27 12.01
CA SER A 160 18.80 -2.46 13.23
C SER A 160 19.53 -1.15 12.98
N THR A 161 20.64 -1.19 12.21
CA THR A 161 21.44 0.00 11.89
C THR A 161 20.60 1.13 11.30
N ARG A 162 19.81 0.84 10.25
CA ARG A 162 18.96 1.85 9.60
C ARG A 162 17.81 2.34 10.49
N TRP A 163 17.25 1.45 11.29
CA TRP A 163 16.19 1.83 12.24
C TRP A 163 16.70 2.76 13.33
N LEU A 164 17.90 2.50 13.85
CA LEU A 164 18.57 3.39 14.80
C LEU A 164 18.91 4.75 14.16
N GLU A 165 19.43 4.76 12.93
CA GLU A 165 19.73 6.01 12.20
C GLU A 165 18.48 6.86 11.95
N VAL A 166 17.37 6.23 11.54
CA VAL A 166 16.15 6.95 11.14
C VAL A 166 15.28 7.29 12.34
N PHE A 167 15.06 6.36 13.26
CA PHE A 167 14.10 6.50 14.35
C PHE A 167 14.73 6.58 15.74
N GLY A 168 16.03 6.32 15.88
CA GLY A 168 16.72 6.30 17.18
C GLY A 168 16.35 5.11 18.06
N GLN A 169 15.81 4.03 17.47
CA GLN A 169 15.40 2.83 18.19
C GLN A 169 15.54 1.58 17.32
N GLU A 170 15.59 0.42 17.97
CA GLU A 170 15.53 -0.88 17.28
C GLU A 170 14.20 -1.05 16.51
N PRO A 171 14.18 -1.87 15.43
CA PRO A 171 12.95 -2.32 14.84
C PRO A 171 12.11 -3.10 15.85
N PRO A 172 10.80 -3.34 15.58
CA PRO A 172 10.00 -4.23 16.40
C PRO A 172 10.74 -5.53 16.67
N ALA A 173 11.13 -5.74 17.93
CA ALA A 173 11.90 -6.90 18.33
C ALA A 173 11.07 -8.18 18.08
N ALA A 174 11.76 -9.27 17.73
CA ALA A 174 11.18 -10.61 17.60
C ALA A 174 10.19 -10.84 16.44
N LEU A 175 10.43 -10.25 15.27
CA LEU A 175 9.78 -10.75 14.06
C LEU A 175 10.33 -12.14 13.72
N ALA A 176 9.51 -13.18 13.83
CA ALA A 176 9.92 -14.51 13.39
C ALA A 176 10.24 -14.49 11.88
N PRO A 177 11.24 -15.24 11.39
CA PRO A 177 11.43 -15.38 9.95
C PRO A 177 10.17 -15.98 9.33
N LEU A 178 9.78 -15.51 8.15
CA LEU A 178 8.73 -16.17 7.38
C LEU A 178 9.30 -17.44 6.74
N PRO A 179 8.49 -18.49 6.57
CA PRO A 179 8.95 -19.76 6.00
C PRO A 179 9.07 -19.69 4.48
N VAL A 180 8.55 -18.60 3.88
CA VAL A 180 8.60 -18.31 2.45
C VAL A 180 9.15 -16.90 2.27
N GLU A 181 10.11 -16.74 1.36
CA GLU A 181 10.75 -15.48 1.02
C GLU A 181 10.84 -15.28 -0.51
N GLY A 182 11.28 -14.09 -0.94
CA GLY A 182 11.55 -13.78 -2.35
C GLY A 182 10.35 -13.95 -3.27
N GLU A 183 10.57 -14.52 -4.45
CA GLU A 183 9.52 -14.74 -5.45
C GLU A 183 8.42 -15.69 -4.97
N ALA A 184 8.77 -16.72 -4.18
CA ALA A 184 7.76 -17.64 -3.65
C ALA A 184 6.78 -16.93 -2.70
N LEU A 185 7.27 -15.94 -1.93
CA LEU A 185 6.42 -15.12 -1.08
C LEU A 185 5.48 -14.26 -1.92
N ILE A 186 6.01 -13.57 -2.94
CA ILE A 186 5.22 -12.72 -3.84
C ILE A 186 4.13 -13.55 -4.54
N GLU A 187 4.51 -14.71 -5.06
CA GLU A 187 3.60 -15.60 -5.79
C GLU A 187 2.48 -16.13 -4.89
N GLY A 188 2.82 -16.62 -3.70
CA GLY A 188 1.83 -17.14 -2.78
C GLY A 188 0.89 -16.06 -2.24
N LEU A 189 1.39 -14.83 -2.01
CA LEU A 189 0.56 -13.67 -1.69
C LEU A 189 -0.38 -13.30 -2.84
N ARG A 190 0.10 -13.35 -4.09
CA ARG A 190 -0.72 -13.12 -5.29
C ARG A 190 -1.85 -14.15 -5.39
N GLN A 191 -1.55 -15.43 -5.24
CA GLN A 191 -2.55 -16.50 -5.28
C GLN A 191 -3.61 -16.34 -4.19
N ALA A 192 -3.19 -16.04 -2.95
CA ALA A 192 -4.12 -15.78 -1.86
C ALA A 192 -5.01 -14.57 -2.14
N ALA A 193 -4.47 -13.50 -2.73
CA ALA A 193 -5.27 -12.34 -3.14
C ALA A 193 -6.27 -12.68 -4.24
N GLN A 194 -5.89 -13.49 -5.23
CA GLN A 194 -6.78 -13.93 -6.30
C GLN A 194 -7.97 -14.74 -5.75
N GLN A 195 -7.68 -15.68 -4.84
CA GLN A 195 -8.68 -16.51 -4.19
C GLN A 195 -9.62 -15.69 -3.29
N ASP A 196 -9.06 -14.82 -2.45
CA ASP A 196 -9.81 -14.05 -1.45
C ASP A 196 -10.64 -12.94 -2.07
N LEU A 197 -10.06 -12.16 -2.99
CA LEU A 197 -10.73 -11.01 -3.60
C LEU A 197 -11.67 -11.43 -4.73
N GLY A 198 -11.40 -12.56 -5.41
CA GLY A 198 -12.15 -13.06 -6.57
C GLY A 198 -11.93 -12.25 -7.84
N GLY A 199 -12.71 -12.55 -8.90
CA GLY A 199 -12.60 -11.92 -10.22
C GLY A 199 -11.55 -12.56 -11.13
N SER A 200 -11.51 -12.14 -12.40
CA SER A 200 -10.47 -12.54 -13.35
C SER A 200 -9.23 -11.68 -13.18
N TRP A 201 -8.05 -12.29 -13.22
CA TRP A 201 -6.79 -11.59 -12.99
C TRP A 201 -5.85 -11.72 -14.18
N SER A 202 -5.17 -10.63 -14.50
CA SER A 202 -4.08 -10.60 -15.46
C SER A 202 -2.89 -9.81 -14.89
N SER A 203 -1.67 -10.20 -15.24
CA SER A 203 -0.50 -9.39 -14.95
C SER A 203 -0.08 -8.65 -16.22
N ARG A 204 0.12 -7.33 -16.12
CA ARG A 204 0.60 -6.52 -17.24
C ARG A 204 1.54 -5.42 -16.76
N PRO A 205 2.55 -5.03 -17.55
CA PRO A 205 3.29 -3.81 -17.28
C PRO A 205 2.41 -2.57 -17.50
N LEU A 206 2.85 -1.44 -16.95
CA LEU A 206 2.32 -0.14 -17.34
C LEU A 206 2.74 0.17 -18.79
N SER A 207 1.80 0.68 -19.57
CA SER A 207 2.02 1.17 -20.93
C SER A 207 2.90 2.43 -20.91
N ARG A 208 3.46 2.78 -22.08
CA ARG A 208 4.27 4.01 -22.22
C ARG A 208 3.48 5.26 -21.82
N ARG A 209 2.21 5.35 -22.23
CA ARG A 209 1.33 6.46 -21.85
C ARG A 209 1.13 6.53 -20.33
N GLU A 210 0.88 5.40 -19.68
CA GLU A 210 0.76 5.36 -18.21
C GLU A 210 2.06 5.81 -17.55
N TRP A 211 3.22 5.45 -18.08
CA TRP A 211 4.52 5.94 -17.59
C TRP A 211 4.70 7.45 -17.77
N ASP A 212 4.29 8.01 -18.91
CA ASP A 212 4.34 9.46 -19.14
C ASP A 212 3.45 10.21 -18.13
N GLU A 213 2.25 9.69 -17.84
CA GLU A 213 1.35 10.25 -16.82
C GLU A 213 1.92 10.10 -15.39
N VAL A 214 2.58 8.97 -15.09
CA VAL A 214 3.29 8.78 -13.81
C VAL A 214 4.37 9.83 -13.63
N GLU A 215 5.14 10.13 -14.67
CA GLU A 215 6.23 11.09 -14.59
C GLU A 215 5.72 12.51 -14.34
N GLN A 216 4.63 12.90 -14.99
CA GLN A 216 3.95 14.18 -14.75
C GLN A 216 3.45 14.32 -13.30
N ARG A 217 3.06 13.22 -12.66
CA ARG A 217 2.57 13.18 -11.27
C ARG A 217 3.69 13.08 -10.23
N ARG A 218 4.91 12.68 -10.62
CA ARG A 218 6.01 12.36 -9.68
C ARG A 218 6.31 13.50 -8.70
N GLY A 219 6.32 14.73 -9.19
CA GLY A 219 6.61 15.93 -8.40
C GLY A 219 5.68 16.15 -7.20
N ASN A 220 4.45 15.64 -7.25
CA ASN A 220 3.45 15.78 -6.19
C ASN A 220 3.80 14.97 -4.92
N PHE A 221 4.69 13.98 -5.06
CA PHE A 221 5.09 13.07 -3.98
C PHE A 221 6.53 13.31 -3.52
N ALA A 222 7.23 14.27 -4.12
CA ALA A 222 8.56 14.66 -3.68
C ALA A 222 8.49 15.37 -2.32
N VAL A 223 9.46 15.11 -1.46
CA VAL A 223 9.64 15.84 -0.20
C VAL A 223 10.70 16.90 -0.45
N ARG A 224 10.29 18.17 -0.38
CA ARG A 224 11.23 19.31 -0.40
C ARG A 224 11.57 19.65 1.04
N CYS A 225 12.84 19.60 1.39
CA CYS A 225 13.33 20.15 2.65
C CYS A 225 13.87 21.56 2.37
N GLY A 226 13.55 22.50 3.26
CA GLY A 226 14.00 23.89 3.12
C GLY A 226 15.52 23.97 3.36
N GLY A 227 16.28 24.14 2.28
CA GLY A 227 17.73 24.32 2.28
C GLY A 227 18.28 24.22 0.86
N SER A 228 19.13 25.18 0.48
CA SER A 228 19.76 25.42 -0.84
C SER A 228 19.64 24.31 -1.91
N GLY A 229 19.08 24.70 -3.05
CA GLY A 229 18.78 23.82 -4.19
C GLY A 229 19.90 22.87 -4.59
N ARG A 230 19.72 21.59 -4.25
CA ARG A 230 20.22 20.44 -4.99
C ARG A 230 19.10 19.42 -5.14
N LYS A 231 19.05 18.79 -6.31
CA LYS A 231 17.97 17.89 -6.74
C LYS A 231 17.71 16.82 -5.66
N ALA A 232 16.46 16.70 -5.24
CA ALA A 232 16.01 15.58 -4.43
C ALA A 232 16.43 14.28 -5.12
N ALA A 233 16.99 13.33 -4.35
CA ALA A 233 17.34 12.02 -4.86
C ALA A 233 16.09 11.37 -5.49
N GLU A 234 16.11 11.23 -6.81
CA GLU A 234 15.05 10.62 -7.58
C GLU A 234 15.00 9.12 -7.25
N ALA A 235 13.95 8.68 -6.57
CA ALA A 235 13.69 7.24 -6.42
C ALA A 235 13.45 6.65 -7.82
N LYS A 236 14.27 5.70 -8.25
CA LYS A 236 13.98 4.93 -9.47
C LYS A 236 12.79 4.03 -9.16
N GLY A 237 11.89 3.92 -10.12
CA GLY A 237 10.60 3.25 -9.94
C GLY A 237 10.79 1.82 -9.47
N ALA A 238 10.08 1.45 -8.40
CA ALA A 238 9.93 0.06 -8.02
C ALA A 238 9.32 -0.72 -9.19
N GLU A 239 10.01 -1.77 -9.65
CA GLU A 239 9.38 -2.79 -10.49
C GLU A 239 8.25 -3.43 -9.66
N ALA A 240 7.02 -3.18 -10.08
CA ALA A 240 5.85 -3.70 -9.41
C ALA A 240 5.19 -4.72 -10.33
N ALA A 241 4.94 -5.91 -9.82
CA ALA A 241 3.95 -6.78 -10.44
C ALA A 241 2.59 -6.08 -10.30
N VAL A 242 2.10 -5.51 -11.39
CA VAL A 242 0.74 -4.98 -11.46
C VAL A 242 -0.14 -6.17 -11.83
N VAL A 243 -0.99 -6.58 -10.89
CA VAL A 243 -2.01 -7.59 -11.12
C VAL A 243 -3.34 -6.88 -11.18
N VAL A 244 -3.95 -6.90 -12.35
CA VAL A 244 -5.22 -6.25 -12.64
C VAL A 244 -6.32 -7.26 -12.46
N ARG A 245 -7.37 -6.85 -11.75
CA ARG A 245 -8.60 -7.61 -11.55
C ARG A 245 -9.71 -6.99 -12.39
N ASP A 246 -10.25 -7.77 -13.31
CA ASP A 246 -11.48 -7.39 -14.00
C ASP A 246 -12.64 -7.30 -12.98
N GLY A 247 -13.31 -6.14 -12.95
CA GLY A 247 -14.57 -6.01 -12.23
C GLY A 247 -15.66 -6.87 -12.88
N PRO A 248 -16.77 -7.16 -12.17
CA PRO A 248 -17.92 -7.77 -12.81
C PRO A 248 -18.33 -6.89 -14.00
N GLN A 249 -18.39 -7.47 -15.20
CA GLN A 249 -18.90 -6.76 -16.36
C GLN A 249 -20.31 -6.30 -16.02
N ARG A 250 -20.60 -5.00 -16.11
CA ARG A 250 -21.98 -4.53 -16.04
C ARG A 250 -22.71 -5.18 -17.20
N GLY A 251 -23.63 -6.09 -16.87
CA GLY A 251 -24.40 -6.82 -17.85
C GLY A 251 -25.02 -5.86 -18.86
N THR A 252 -24.94 -6.24 -20.14
CA THR A 252 -25.84 -5.74 -21.17
C THR A 252 -27.26 -5.90 -20.66
N SER A 253 -27.99 -4.79 -20.50
CA SER A 253 -29.42 -4.83 -20.24
C SER A 253 -30.11 -5.66 -21.34
N PRO A 254 -31.01 -6.59 -21.01
CA PRO A 254 -31.85 -7.19 -22.04
C PRO A 254 -32.73 -6.08 -22.66
N PRO A 255 -33.08 -6.19 -23.95
CA PRO A 255 -33.96 -5.23 -24.59
C PRO A 255 -35.30 -5.20 -23.86
N ALA A 256 -35.87 -4.00 -23.72
CA ALA A 256 -37.19 -3.81 -23.16
C ALA A 256 -38.22 -4.56 -24.00
N ASP A 257 -38.86 -5.56 -23.42
CA ASP A 257 -40.07 -6.15 -23.98
C ASP A 257 -41.19 -5.11 -23.94
N SER A 258 -41.40 -4.45 -25.08
CA SER A 258 -42.62 -3.73 -25.37
C SER A 258 -43.73 -4.74 -25.64
N ASN A 259 -44.43 -5.18 -24.60
CA ASN A 259 -45.72 -5.82 -24.78
C ASN A 259 -46.81 -4.94 -24.18
N ALA A 260 -47.39 -4.13 -25.07
CA ALA A 260 -48.59 -3.37 -24.83
C ALA A 260 -49.77 -4.33 -24.64
N MET A 261 -50.38 -4.32 -23.47
CA MET A 261 -51.73 -4.86 -23.26
C MET A 261 -52.76 -3.83 -23.78
N PRO A 262 -53.72 -4.21 -24.63
CA PRO A 262 -54.78 -3.31 -25.06
C PRO A 262 -55.85 -3.20 -23.98
N ARG A 263 -56.43 -2.00 -23.85
CA ARG A 263 -57.70 -1.78 -23.16
C ARG A 263 -58.83 -2.50 -23.92
N ALA A 264 -59.75 -3.13 -23.19
CA ALA A 264 -61.12 -3.29 -23.63
C ALA A 264 -62.08 -3.39 -22.42
N THR A 265 -63.09 -2.51 -22.48
CA THR A 265 -64.40 -2.46 -21.79
C THR A 265 -64.45 -2.43 -20.27
#